data_AF-A0A9X6YJE0-F1
#
_entry.id   AF-A0A9X6YJE0-F1
#
_cell.length_a   1.000
_cell.length_b   1.000
_cell.length_c   1.000
_cell.angle_alpha   90.00
_cell.angle_beta   90.00
_cell.angle_gamma   90.00
#
_symmetry.space_group_name_H-M   'P 1'
#
loop_
_entity.id
_entity.type
_entity.pdbx_description
1 polymer ?
#
loop_
_entity_poly.entity_id
_entity_poly.type
_entity_poly.pdbx_seq_one_letter_code
_entity_poly.pdbx_strand_id
1 'polypeptide(L)'
;MYDYSLLPNRKICFVDLKSFYASVSCVKRGLDPRYTKLAVVGDVNRSGSIVLAATPPLKALGVKKMARRWELPKRSDIIVVNPNMETYIKCSNYITSLALQYVAPEDFFQYSIDEFALELDSSLHLFASTPYEFAVNFQKEIYQKTRLECTIGLGPNILMSKLAMRLLK
;
A
#
# COMPACT_ATOMS: atom_id res chain seq x y z
N MET A 1 26.00 -2.57 -24.65
CA MET A 1 24.77 -3.29 -24.25
C MET A 1 25.11 -4.05 -22.98
N TYR A 2 24.27 -3.99 -21.94
CA TYR A 2 24.54 -4.66 -20.66
C TYR A 2 23.76 -5.98 -20.61
N ASP A 3 24.41 -7.08 -20.24
CA ASP A 3 23.77 -8.40 -20.12
C ASP A 3 23.12 -8.56 -18.74
N TYR A 4 21.79 -8.62 -18.73
CA TYR A 4 20.99 -8.75 -17.51
C TYR A 4 21.17 -10.10 -16.80
N SER A 5 21.59 -11.15 -17.53
CA SER A 5 21.79 -12.48 -16.95
C SER A 5 22.96 -12.53 -15.96
N LEU A 6 23.86 -11.54 -16.00
CA LEU A 6 25.00 -11.40 -15.09
C LEU A 6 24.64 -10.71 -13.77
N LEU A 7 23.44 -10.15 -13.64
CA LEU A 7 23.01 -9.48 -12.42
C LEU A 7 22.59 -10.51 -11.35
N PRO A 8 22.81 -10.20 -10.06
CA PRO A 8 22.41 -11.08 -8.98
C PRO A 8 20.89 -11.25 -8.94
N ASN A 9 20.44 -12.50 -8.83
CA ASN A 9 19.06 -12.82 -8.51
C ASN A 9 18.88 -12.82 -7.00
N ARG A 10 18.09 -11.86 -6.51
CA ARG A 10 17.77 -11.71 -5.10
C ARG A 10 16.31 -12.05 -4.81
N LYS A 11 15.99 -12.47 -3.60
CA LYS A 11 14.59 -12.67 -3.20
C LYS A 11 14.00 -11.35 -2.71
N ILE A 12 13.44 -10.55 -3.63
CA ILE A 12 12.83 -9.26 -3.30
C ILE A 12 11.31 -9.40 -3.16
N CYS A 13 10.79 -8.74 -2.12
CA CYS A 13 9.38 -8.58 -1.82
C CYS A 13 9.03 -7.10 -1.84
N PHE A 14 8.26 -6.65 -2.85
CA PHE A 14 7.80 -5.26 -2.96
C PHE A 14 6.37 -5.14 -2.46
N VAL A 15 6.16 -4.33 -1.43
CA VAL A 15 4.89 -4.17 -0.72
C VAL A 15 4.29 -2.80 -1.06
N ASP A 16 2.98 -2.78 -1.32
CA ASP A 16 2.22 -1.57 -1.63
C ASP A 16 0.85 -1.60 -0.94
N LEU A 17 0.56 -0.60 -0.09
CA LEU A 17 -0.68 -0.51 0.67
C LEU A 17 -1.83 0.01 -0.19
N LYS A 18 -2.93 -0.75 -0.25
CA LYS A 18 -4.05 -0.48 -1.15
C LYS A 18 -4.82 0.76 -0.73
N SER A 19 -4.81 1.79 -1.59
CA SER A 19 -5.54 3.05 -1.39
C SER A 19 -5.21 3.73 -0.05
N PHE A 20 -3.94 3.73 0.32
CA PHE A 20 -3.44 4.01 1.67
C PHE A 20 -4.17 5.12 2.44
N TYR A 21 -4.17 6.36 1.96
CA TYR A 21 -4.82 7.47 2.70
C TYR A 21 -6.31 7.24 2.95
N ALA A 22 -7.04 6.72 1.97
CA ALA A 22 -8.46 6.44 2.10
C ALA A 22 -8.72 5.26 3.03
N SER A 23 -7.89 4.23 2.97
CA SER A 23 -7.99 3.05 3.84
C SER A 23 -7.69 3.40 5.30
N VAL A 24 -6.61 4.15 5.58
CA VAL A 24 -6.29 4.62 6.93
C VAL A 24 -7.39 5.54 7.46
N SER A 25 -7.92 6.44 6.62
CA SER A 25 -9.05 7.30 6.99
C SER A 25 -10.33 6.52 7.31
N CYS A 26 -10.61 5.42 6.61
CA CYS A 26 -11.73 4.53 6.93
C CYS A 26 -11.52 3.83 8.27
N VAL A 27 -10.38 3.18 8.44
CA VAL A 27 -10.07 2.41 9.67
C VAL A 27 -10.09 3.32 10.90
N LYS A 28 -9.52 4.53 10.82
CA LYS A 28 -9.58 5.51 11.92
C LYS A 28 -11.01 5.90 12.31
N ARG A 29 -11.98 5.77 11.40
CA ARG A 29 -13.41 6.03 11.63
C ARG A 29 -14.20 4.80 12.05
N GLY A 30 -13.54 3.66 12.28
CA GLY A 30 -14.20 2.39 12.58
C GLY A 30 -14.90 1.77 11.36
N LEU A 31 -14.52 2.17 10.15
CA LEU A 31 -15.12 1.70 8.90
C LEU A 31 -14.19 0.73 8.16
N ASP A 32 -14.77 -0.24 7.45
CA ASP A 32 -14.00 -1.17 6.61
C ASP A 32 -13.77 -0.56 5.20
N PRO A 33 -12.50 -0.36 4.77
CA PRO A 33 -12.18 0.16 3.43
C PRO A 33 -12.71 -0.68 2.27
N ARG A 34 -13.01 -1.97 2.49
CA ARG A 34 -13.52 -2.89 1.46
C ARG A 34 -14.96 -2.63 1.06
N TYR A 35 -15.74 -2.04 1.95
CA TYR A 35 -17.18 -1.83 1.75
C TYR A 35 -17.56 -0.34 1.75
N THR A 36 -16.71 0.51 2.33
CA THR A 36 -16.96 1.95 2.49
C THR A 36 -16.56 2.72 1.23
N LYS A 37 -17.40 3.65 0.78
CA LYS A 37 -17.06 4.62 -0.27
C LYS A 37 -16.52 5.88 0.37
N LEU A 38 -15.19 6.04 0.42
CA LEU A 38 -14.55 7.21 1.02
C LEU A 38 -13.51 7.80 0.07
N ALA A 39 -13.52 9.12 -0.05
CA ALA A 39 -12.49 9.91 -0.71
C ALA A 39 -11.76 10.81 0.29
N VAL A 40 -10.43 10.82 0.21
CA VAL A 40 -9.59 11.85 0.82
C VAL A 40 -9.35 12.91 -0.24
N VAL A 41 -9.76 14.15 0.02
CA VAL A 41 -9.54 15.31 -0.86
C VAL A 41 -8.64 16.30 -0.15
N GLY A 42 -7.82 17.05 -0.90
CA GLY A 42 -6.85 17.97 -0.29
C GLY A 42 -7.50 19.05 0.60
N ASP A 43 -8.72 19.46 0.25
CA ASP A 43 -9.54 20.41 1.02
C ASP A 43 -11.01 20.19 0.66
N VAL A 44 -11.83 19.84 1.65
CA VAL A 44 -13.28 19.62 1.49
C VAL A 44 -14.04 20.90 1.17
N ASN A 45 -13.54 22.07 1.56
CA ASN A 45 -14.25 23.34 1.33
C ASN A 45 -14.03 23.87 -0.09
N ARG A 46 -12.96 23.41 -0.75
CA ARG A 46 -12.65 23.80 -2.13
C ARG A 46 -13.24 22.78 -3.09
N SER A 47 -14.26 23.19 -3.85
CA SER A 47 -14.76 22.38 -5.00
C SER A 47 -13.57 21.97 -5.87
N GLY A 48 -12.70 22.93 -6.21
CA GLY A 48 -11.36 22.86 -6.84
C GLY A 48 -10.43 21.68 -6.44
N SER A 49 -10.67 21.03 -5.31
CA SER A 49 -9.71 20.14 -4.68
C SER A 49 -9.54 18.81 -5.40
N ILE A 50 -8.29 18.32 -5.36
CA ILE A 50 -7.90 17.03 -5.93
C ILE A 50 -8.26 15.90 -4.96
N VAL A 51 -8.76 14.79 -5.50
CA VAL A 51 -8.92 13.53 -4.78
C VAL A 51 -7.53 12.90 -4.64
N LEU A 52 -7.00 12.90 -3.43
CA LEU A 52 -5.69 12.33 -3.08
C LEU A 52 -5.74 10.80 -3.07
N ALA A 53 -6.83 10.24 -2.55
CA ALA A 53 -7.07 8.80 -2.57
C ALA A 53 -8.57 8.51 -2.47
N ALA A 54 -8.97 7.34 -2.97
CA ALA A 54 -10.33 6.82 -2.87
C ALA A 54 -10.27 5.33 -2.55
N THR A 55 -11.21 4.85 -1.73
CA THR A 55 -11.35 3.42 -1.43
C THR A 55 -11.73 2.62 -2.68
N PRO A 56 -11.47 1.29 -2.71
CA PRO A 56 -11.82 0.44 -3.84
C PRO A 56 -13.31 0.53 -4.26
N PRO A 57 -14.30 0.52 -3.35
CA PRO A 57 -15.71 0.68 -3.71
C PRO A 57 -16.04 2.00 -4.39
N LEU A 58 -15.35 3.09 -4.02
CA LEU A 58 -15.55 4.39 -4.67
C LEU A 58 -14.87 4.44 -6.04
N LYS A 59 -13.69 3.84 -6.18
CA LYS A 59 -13.01 3.70 -7.49
C LYS A 59 -13.83 2.88 -8.47
N ALA A 60 -14.53 1.84 -7.99
CA ALA A 60 -15.42 1.01 -8.80
C ALA A 60 -16.60 1.80 -9.41
N LEU A 61 -16.92 2.99 -8.89
CA LEU A 61 -17.90 3.90 -9.49
C LEU A 61 -17.32 4.76 -10.63
N GLY A 62 -16.08 4.50 -11.08
CA GLY A 62 -15.44 5.21 -12.19
C GLY A 62 -14.65 6.46 -11.78
N VAL A 63 -14.37 6.65 -10.48
CA VAL A 63 -13.54 7.77 -10.01
C VAL A 63 -12.10 7.62 -10.53
N LYS A 64 -11.70 8.53 -11.42
CA LYS A 64 -10.38 8.52 -12.06
C LYS A 64 -9.27 8.95 -11.10
N LYS A 65 -8.02 8.57 -11.40
CA LYS A 65 -6.84 9.16 -10.75
C LYS A 65 -6.84 10.66 -10.99
N MET A 66 -6.47 11.44 -9.96
CA MET A 66 -6.45 12.90 -9.99
C MET A 66 -7.81 13.55 -10.28
N ALA A 67 -8.91 12.81 -10.09
CA ALA A 67 -10.25 13.37 -10.15
C ALA A 67 -10.39 14.53 -9.15
N ARG A 68 -11.32 15.41 -9.44
CA ARG A 68 -11.65 16.57 -8.63
C ARG A 68 -12.86 16.26 -7.76
N ARG A 69 -13.01 16.99 -6.65
CA ARG A 69 -14.13 16.79 -5.72
C ARG A 69 -15.49 16.93 -6.42
N TRP A 70 -15.64 17.84 -7.40
CA TRP A 70 -16.90 17.97 -8.15
C TRP A 70 -17.20 16.81 -9.10
N GLU A 71 -16.19 16.02 -9.46
CA GLU A 71 -16.35 14.83 -10.31
C GLU A 71 -16.79 13.60 -9.51
N LEU A 72 -16.75 13.67 -8.17
CA LEU A 72 -17.27 12.59 -7.34
C LEU A 72 -18.80 12.48 -7.48
N PRO A 73 -19.35 11.26 -7.56
CA PRO A 73 -20.80 11.08 -7.58
C PRO A 73 -21.46 11.75 -6.37
N LYS A 74 -22.53 12.52 -6.61
CA LYS A 74 -23.30 13.16 -5.53
C LYS A 74 -24.25 12.13 -4.92
N ARG A 75 -23.74 11.32 -3.99
CA ARG A 75 -24.52 10.31 -3.26
C ARG A 75 -24.31 10.46 -1.76
N SER A 76 -25.34 10.17 -0.97
CA SER A 76 -25.30 10.25 0.50
C SER A 76 -24.43 9.18 1.14
N ASP A 77 -24.13 8.09 0.43
CA ASP A 77 -23.28 6.99 0.91
C ASP A 77 -21.78 7.20 0.65
N ILE A 78 -21.38 8.36 0.11
CA ILE A 78 -19.97 8.71 -0.15
C ILE A 78 -19.47 9.67 0.93
N ILE A 79 -18.41 9.26 1.60
CA ILE A 79 -17.75 10.04 2.66
C ILE A 79 -16.58 10.79 2.04
N VAL A 80 -16.50 12.11 2.25
CA VAL A 80 -15.41 12.94 1.75
C VAL A 80 -14.72 13.63 2.91
N VAL A 81 -13.39 13.47 3.02
CA VAL A 81 -12.61 13.90 4.19
C VAL A 81 -11.33 14.63 3.79
N ASN A 82 -10.84 15.50 4.68
CA ASN A 82 -9.50 16.09 4.58
C ASN A 82 -8.42 15.06 4.93
N PRO A 83 -7.18 15.22 4.41
CA PRO A 83 -6.05 14.39 4.82
C PRO A 83 -5.68 14.62 6.29
N ASN A 84 -5.21 13.56 6.96
CA ASN A 84 -4.59 13.65 8.27
C ASN A 84 -3.17 13.06 8.19
N MET A 85 -2.20 13.90 7.82
CA MET A 85 -0.82 13.46 7.54
C MET A 85 -0.15 12.80 8.75
N GLU A 86 -0.39 13.32 9.95
CA GLU A 86 0.15 12.74 11.18
C GLU A 86 -0.30 11.28 11.36
N THR A 87 -1.59 10.99 11.15
CA THR A 87 -2.12 9.62 11.23
C THR A 87 -1.48 8.72 10.18
N TYR A 88 -1.32 9.22 8.95
CA TYR A 88 -0.75 8.46 7.85
C TYR A 88 0.71 8.10 8.12
N ILE A 89 1.51 9.06 8.61
CA ILE A 89 2.91 8.84 8.98
C ILE A 89 3.02 7.85 10.14
N LYS A 90 2.19 7.98 11.19
CA LYS A 90 2.17 7.02 12.30
C LYS A 90 1.85 5.60 11.83
N CYS A 91 0.89 5.45 10.92
CA CYS A 91 0.53 4.16 10.36
C CYS A 91 1.65 3.58 9.47
N SER A 92 2.29 4.41 8.63
CA SER A 92 3.46 4.01 7.83
C SER A 92 4.58 3.51 8.72
N ASN A 93 4.97 4.29 9.73
CA ASN A 93 6.06 3.93 10.65
C ASN A 93 5.76 2.64 11.42
N TYR A 94 4.50 2.40 11.77
CA TYR A 94 4.10 1.15 12.40
C TYR A 94 4.26 -0.05 11.45
N ILE A 95 3.89 0.08 10.17
CA ILE A 95 4.07 -1.01 9.20
C ILE A 95 5.55 -1.22 8.90
N THR A 96 6.34 -0.15 8.81
CA THR A 96 7.80 -0.22 8.72
C THR A 96 8.40 -0.96 9.92
N SER A 97 7.93 -0.70 11.14
CA SER A 97 8.42 -1.41 12.33
C SER A 97 8.03 -2.89 12.35
N LEU A 98 6.91 -3.28 11.73
CA LEU A 98 6.59 -4.69 11.49
C LEU A 98 7.56 -5.30 10.48
N ALA A 99 7.85 -4.61 9.38
CA ALA A 99 8.78 -5.09 8.36
C ALA A 99 10.20 -5.30 8.90
N LEU A 100 10.69 -4.39 9.75
CA LEU A 100 12.01 -4.46 10.40
C LEU A 100 12.13 -5.59 11.44
N GLN A 101 11.05 -6.30 11.77
CA GLN A 101 11.13 -7.55 12.54
C GLN A 101 11.60 -8.74 11.69
N TYR A 102 11.51 -8.62 10.37
CA TYR A 102 11.80 -9.70 9.41
C TYR A 102 13.10 -9.54 8.64
N VAL A 103 13.60 -8.30 8.52
CA VAL A 103 14.83 -7.99 7.78
C VAL A 103 15.66 -6.99 8.56
N ALA A 104 16.98 -7.02 8.35
CA ALA A 104 17.87 -6.00 8.90
C ALA A 104 17.59 -4.64 8.23
N PRO A 105 17.91 -3.51 8.89
CA PRO A 105 17.69 -2.18 8.32
C PRO A 105 18.33 -1.96 6.93
N GLU A 106 19.47 -2.61 6.66
CA GLU A 106 20.16 -2.58 5.37
C GLU A 106 19.42 -3.34 4.24
N ASP A 107 18.56 -4.28 4.60
CA ASP A 107 17.74 -5.08 3.68
C ASP A 107 16.32 -4.50 3.49
N PHE A 108 16.03 -3.37 4.15
CA PHE A 108 14.78 -2.63 4.06
C PHE A 108 14.94 -1.39 3.17
N PHE A 109 14.13 -1.28 2.12
CA PHE A 109 14.18 -0.18 1.17
C PHE A 109 12.87 0.60 1.15
N GLN A 110 12.83 1.75 1.85
CA GLN A 110 11.68 2.65 1.82
C GLN A 110 11.54 3.32 0.44
N TYR A 111 10.34 3.28 -0.15
CA TYR A 111 10.08 3.91 -1.45
C TYR A 111 9.11 5.10 -1.34
N SER A 112 8.04 4.95 -0.56
CA SER A 112 7.09 6.00 -0.15
C SER A 112 6.45 5.58 1.19
N ILE A 113 5.58 6.41 1.76
CA ILE A 113 4.86 6.08 3.02
C ILE A 113 3.96 4.83 2.93
N ASP A 114 3.65 4.38 1.71
CA ASP A 114 2.79 3.24 1.42
C ASP A 114 3.47 2.15 0.60
N GLU A 115 4.72 2.36 0.19
CA GLU A 115 5.50 1.42 -0.62
C GLU A 115 6.90 1.21 -0.04
N PHE A 116 7.31 -0.04 0.07
CA PHE A 116 8.66 -0.43 0.46
C PHE A 116 9.03 -1.78 -0.14
N ALA A 117 10.32 -2.06 -0.21
CA ALA A 117 10.84 -3.37 -0.61
C ALA A 117 11.64 -4.00 0.52
N LEU A 118 11.59 -5.32 0.59
CA LEU A 118 12.36 -6.16 1.51
C LEU A 118 13.23 -7.10 0.70
N GLU A 119 14.50 -7.17 1.03
CA GLU A 119 15.39 -8.23 0.58
C GLU A 119 15.38 -9.37 1.60
N LEU A 120 15.04 -10.57 1.15
CA LEU A 120 14.77 -11.70 2.05
C LEU A 120 15.91 -12.73 2.07
N ASP A 121 16.97 -12.55 1.29
CA ASP A 121 17.98 -13.60 1.09
C ASP A 121 18.63 -14.07 2.39
N SER A 122 18.96 -13.12 3.28
CA SER A 122 19.63 -13.40 4.56
C SER A 122 18.69 -13.99 5.61
N SER A 123 17.41 -13.58 5.63
CA SER A 123 16.52 -13.84 6.77
C SER A 123 15.34 -14.77 6.47
N LEU A 124 15.05 -15.08 5.20
CA LEU A 124 13.85 -15.85 4.81
C LEU A 124 13.72 -17.16 5.58
N HIS A 125 14.82 -17.90 5.73
CA HIS A 125 14.86 -19.21 6.37
C HIS A 125 14.41 -19.22 7.84
N LEU A 126 14.37 -18.06 8.50
CA LEU A 126 13.90 -17.91 9.88
C LEU A 126 12.37 -17.82 9.97
N PHE A 127 11.70 -17.46 8.87
CA PHE A 127 10.29 -17.06 8.87
C PHE A 127 9.41 -17.84 7.89
N ALA A 128 9.99 -18.40 6.82
CA ALA A 128 9.27 -19.17 5.82
C ALA A 128 10.18 -20.07 4.98
N SER A 129 9.61 -21.10 4.34
CA SER A 129 10.34 -21.96 3.42
C SER A 129 10.50 -21.32 2.03
N THR A 130 9.58 -20.44 1.65
CA THR A 130 9.56 -19.79 0.33
C THR A 130 9.20 -18.29 0.43
N PRO A 131 9.64 -17.44 -0.52
CA PRO A 131 9.23 -16.03 -0.56
C PRO A 131 7.71 -15.85 -0.69
N TYR A 132 7.03 -16.79 -1.34
CA TYR A 132 5.58 -16.80 -1.48
C TYR A 132 4.87 -17.01 -0.13
N GLU A 133 5.30 -18.01 0.62
CA GLU A 133 4.78 -18.27 1.96
C GLU A 133 5.01 -17.07 2.89
N PHE A 134 6.22 -16.48 2.86
CA PHE A 134 6.52 -15.24 3.58
C PHE A 134 5.55 -14.13 3.20
N ALA A 135 5.36 -13.85 1.90
CA ALA A 135 4.48 -12.79 1.42
C ALA A 135 3.03 -12.99 1.91
N VAL A 136 2.50 -14.22 1.85
CA VAL A 136 1.15 -14.53 2.34
C VAL A 136 1.02 -14.28 3.85
N ASN A 137 2.00 -14.72 4.64
CA ASN A 137 1.99 -14.54 6.09
C ASN A 137 2.12 -13.06 6.47
N PHE A 138 3.04 -12.33 5.83
CA PHE A 138 3.26 -10.92 6.08
C PHE A 138 2.05 -10.06 5.67
N GLN A 139 1.42 -10.37 4.53
CA GLN A 139 0.18 -9.72 4.10
C GLN A 139 -0.96 -9.94 5.13
N LYS A 140 -1.11 -11.16 5.65
CA LYS A 140 -2.09 -11.47 6.70
C LYS A 140 -1.80 -10.70 7.98
N GLU A 141 -0.54 -10.62 8.40
CA GLU A 141 -0.16 -9.89 9.61
C GLU A 141 -0.45 -8.39 9.50
N ILE A 142 -0.05 -7.75 8.38
CA ILE A 142 -0.38 -6.34 8.12
C ILE A 142 -1.89 -6.14 8.26
N TYR A 143 -2.70 -6.99 7.61
CA TYR A 143 -4.15 -6.87 7.68
C TYR A 143 -4.70 -7.10 9.09
N GLN A 144 -4.19 -8.07 9.85
CA GLN A 144 -4.64 -8.35 11.21
C GLN A 144 -4.34 -7.18 12.16
N LYS A 145 -3.13 -6.59 12.06
CA LYS A 145 -2.68 -5.52 12.95
C LYS A 145 -3.21 -4.14 12.57
N THR A 146 -3.42 -3.88 11.29
CA THR A 146 -3.77 -2.53 10.79
C THR A 146 -5.15 -2.43 10.14
N ARG A 147 -5.78 -3.56 9.80
CA ARG A 147 -6.97 -3.64 8.94
C ARG A 147 -6.78 -3.05 7.53
N LEU A 148 -5.53 -2.86 7.10
CA LEU A 148 -5.20 -2.40 5.76
C LEU A 148 -4.86 -3.58 4.85
N GLU A 149 -5.30 -3.50 3.60
CA GLU A 149 -4.89 -4.44 2.57
C GLU A 149 -3.59 -3.95 1.92
N CYS A 150 -2.71 -4.88 1.58
CA CYS A 150 -1.54 -4.61 0.76
C CYS A 150 -1.48 -5.58 -0.42
N THR A 151 -0.79 -5.20 -1.48
CA THR A 151 -0.40 -6.08 -2.58
C THR A 151 1.10 -6.27 -2.50
N ILE A 152 1.54 -7.52 -2.69
CA ILE A 152 2.96 -7.88 -2.64
C ILE A 152 3.36 -8.47 -3.98
N GLY A 153 4.42 -7.93 -4.58
CA GLY A 153 5.07 -8.48 -5.76
C GLY A 153 6.40 -9.12 -5.41
N LEU A 154 6.67 -10.27 -6.00
CA LEU A 154 7.92 -11.02 -5.81
C LEU A 154 8.74 -10.99 -7.09
N GLY A 155 10.06 -10.91 -6.96
CA GLY A 155 10.94 -10.90 -8.13
C GLY A 155 12.42 -10.89 -7.79
N PRO A 156 13.28 -11.07 -8.81
CA PRO A 156 14.73 -11.16 -8.66
C PRO A 156 15.42 -9.85 -8.27
N ASN A 157 14.68 -8.73 -8.31
CA ASN A 157 15.12 -7.38 -7.94
C ASN A 157 13.91 -6.47 -7.72
N ILE A 158 14.14 -5.26 -7.22
CA ILE A 158 13.12 -4.26 -6.92
C ILE A 158 12.26 -3.91 -8.14
N LEU A 159 12.87 -3.72 -9.32
CA LEU A 159 12.16 -3.36 -10.55
C LEU A 159 11.13 -4.43 -10.94
N MET A 160 11.56 -5.68 -11.03
CA MET A 160 10.70 -6.80 -11.41
C MET A 160 9.62 -7.06 -10.37
N SER A 161 9.97 -6.95 -9.09
CA SER A 161 9.01 -7.13 -7.99
C SER A 161 7.91 -6.05 -8.01
N LYS A 162 8.29 -4.79 -8.25
CA LYS A 162 7.33 -3.69 -8.40
C LYS A 162 6.43 -3.86 -9.62
N LEU A 163 6.97 -4.36 -10.73
CA LEU A 163 6.18 -4.66 -11.92
C LEU A 163 5.19 -5.80 -11.66
N ALA A 164 5.63 -6.89 -11.03
CA ALA A 164 4.79 -8.04 -10.68
C ALA A 164 3.61 -7.61 -9.80
N MET A 165 3.86 -6.76 -8.79
CA MET A 165 2.83 -6.18 -7.94
C MET A 165 1.78 -5.40 -8.73
N ARG A 166 2.17 -4.67 -9.78
CA ARG A 166 1.25 -3.88 -10.60
C ARG A 166 0.33 -4.73 -11.48
N LEU A 167 0.75 -5.93 -11.87
CA LEU A 167 -0.08 -6.87 -12.63
C LEU A 167 -1.22 -7.48 -11.78
N LEU A 168 -1.14 -7.36 -10.46
CA LEU A 168 -2.12 -7.88 -9.50
C LEU A 168 -3.18 -6.85 -9.09
N LYS A 169 -3.11 -5.61 -9.58
CA LYS A 169 -3.92 -4.47 -9.13
C LYS A 169 -5.11 -4.12 -10.00
#